data_AF-A0A949KG51-F1
#
_entry.id   AF-A0A949KG51-F1
#
_cell.length_a   1.000
_cell.length_b   1.000
_cell.length_c   1.000
_cell.angle_alpha   90.00
_cell.angle_beta   90.00
_cell.angle_gamma   90.00
#
_symmetry.space_group_name_H-M   'P 1'
#
loop_
_entity.id
_entity.type
_entity.pdbx_description
1 polymer ?
#
loop_
_entity_poly.entity_id
_entity_poly.type
_entity_poly.pdbx_seq_one_letter_code
_entity_poly.pdbx_strand_id
1 'polypeptide(L)'
;MERRKYTYRDSPFFRLSSKAKLAKLLRVSPKKLQQLANLENGYHKFSKQKKNGGNREINAPIAPLKDVQSRIAGLLSRIAPPDYLFAPVAGRSYVGNAALHIGSRSIRLLDIMDFFPSCTIHKAIWFFRTRMECPADVAVILAKIVTHEGVLPQGSPCSPILAYFCYVDMWTEISTLVNSAGCKLSVYADDLTISGAVVPEAMIWSVKKTMFRHGHRYARHKERSRRDRPAEITGVIVRGAGVVVPNRQLKKILEVRNRLEQSNSPETIGALSAELRGRIAQIGQVRAGNRSE
;
A
#
# COMPACT_ATOMS: atom_id res chain seq x y z
N MET A 1 1.40 -19.97 12.17
CA MET A 1 2.87 -19.92 12.29
C MET A 1 3.35 -18.67 11.56
N GLU A 2 3.77 -17.65 12.30
CA GLU A 2 4.25 -16.39 11.72
C GLU A 2 5.55 -16.67 10.94
N ARG A 3 5.58 -16.36 9.63
CA ARG A 3 6.76 -16.67 8.81
C ARG A 3 7.90 -15.75 9.21
N ARG A 4 9.08 -16.31 9.54
CA ARG A 4 10.29 -15.56 9.90
C ARG A 4 10.54 -14.41 8.92
N LYS A 5 10.51 -13.18 9.45
CA LYS A 5 10.97 -11.96 8.77
C LYS A 5 12.49 -11.97 8.66
N TYR A 6 13.03 -11.30 7.65
CA TYR A 6 14.45 -11.36 7.36
C TYR A 6 14.99 -10.05 6.78
N THR A 7 16.31 -9.86 6.82
CA THR A 7 16.96 -8.67 6.27
C THR A 7 17.03 -8.75 4.73
N TYR A 8 17.47 -7.68 4.06
CA TYR A 8 17.70 -7.74 2.61
C TYR A 8 18.63 -8.89 2.20
N ARG A 9 19.69 -9.16 2.97
CA ARG A 9 20.69 -10.19 2.66
C ARG A 9 20.18 -11.61 2.81
N ASP A 10 19.14 -11.79 3.62
CA ASP A 10 18.50 -13.08 3.85
C ASP A 10 17.38 -13.37 2.84
N SER A 11 17.07 -12.40 1.97
CA SER A 11 16.08 -12.56 0.93
C SER A 11 16.49 -13.68 -0.04
N PRO A 12 15.59 -14.59 -0.44
CA PRO A 12 15.87 -15.57 -1.49
C PRO A 12 16.20 -14.95 -2.85
N PHE A 13 15.90 -13.66 -3.03
CA PHE A 13 16.31 -12.90 -4.21
C PHE A 13 17.73 -12.32 -4.08
N PHE A 14 18.29 -12.23 -2.87
CA PHE A 14 19.62 -11.67 -2.66
C PHE A 14 20.67 -12.54 -3.37
N ARG A 15 21.44 -11.92 -4.29
CA ARG A 15 22.45 -12.57 -5.14
C ARG A 15 21.90 -13.79 -5.89
N LEU A 16 20.64 -13.75 -6.32
CA LEU A 16 20.03 -14.84 -7.09
C LEU A 16 20.67 -14.95 -8.48
N SER A 17 21.66 -15.84 -8.60
CA SER A 17 22.67 -15.75 -9.66
C SER A 17 22.31 -16.37 -11.01
N SER A 18 21.17 -17.03 -11.16
CA SER A 18 20.84 -17.67 -12.45
C SER A 18 19.34 -17.84 -12.71
N LYS A 19 18.99 -17.89 -14.01
CA LYS A 19 17.62 -18.13 -14.49
C LYS A 19 17.05 -19.46 -13.98
N ALA A 20 17.87 -20.50 -13.87
CA ALA A 20 17.47 -21.80 -13.34
C ALA A 20 17.11 -21.73 -11.84
N LYS A 21 17.92 -21.02 -11.04
CA LYS A 21 17.60 -20.77 -9.63
C LYS A 21 16.34 -19.93 -9.49
N LEU A 22 16.15 -18.92 -10.34
CA LEU A 22 14.93 -18.12 -10.38
C LEU A 22 13.69 -18.97 -10.70
N ALA A 23 13.76 -19.82 -11.72
CA ALA A 23 12.65 -20.72 -12.08
C ALA A 23 12.28 -21.65 -10.92
N LYS A 24 13.28 -22.28 -10.28
CA LYS A 24 13.08 -23.11 -9.07
C LYS A 24 12.48 -22.30 -7.92
N LEU A 25 13.02 -21.10 -7.66
CA LEU A 25 12.52 -20.21 -6.62
C LEU A 25 11.05 -19.84 -6.89
N LEU A 26 10.65 -19.61 -8.13
CA LEU A 26 9.29 -19.25 -8.54
C LEU A 26 8.36 -20.45 -8.78
N ARG A 27 8.85 -21.69 -8.63
CA ARG A 27 8.10 -22.94 -8.85
C ARG A 27 7.51 -23.05 -10.26
N VAL A 28 8.29 -22.66 -11.26
CA VAL A 28 7.93 -22.78 -12.69
C VAL A 28 9.09 -23.40 -13.47
N SER A 29 8.81 -23.98 -14.63
CA SER A 29 9.88 -24.46 -15.52
C SER A 29 10.63 -23.27 -16.15
N PRO A 30 11.92 -23.43 -16.52
CA PRO A 30 12.66 -22.37 -17.22
C PRO A 30 11.97 -21.88 -18.50
N LYS A 31 11.34 -22.80 -19.26
CA LYS A 31 10.54 -22.47 -20.44
C LYS A 31 9.34 -21.59 -20.08
N LYS A 32 8.59 -21.97 -19.03
CA LYS A 32 7.43 -21.19 -18.57
C LYS A 32 7.84 -19.81 -18.05
N LEU A 33 8.97 -19.71 -17.34
CA LEU A 33 9.51 -18.43 -16.87
C LEU A 33 9.76 -17.46 -18.03
N GLN A 34 10.40 -17.93 -19.11
CA GLN A 34 10.65 -17.10 -20.29
C GLN A 34 9.36 -16.73 -21.03
N GLN A 35 8.41 -17.66 -21.13
CA GLN A 35 7.09 -17.36 -21.71
C GLN A 35 6.38 -16.25 -20.91
N LEU A 36 6.35 -16.36 -19.58
CA LEU A 36 5.70 -15.37 -18.72
C LEU A 36 6.36 -13.99 -18.82
N ALA A 37 7.69 -13.94 -18.94
CA ALA A 37 8.43 -12.69 -19.07
C ALA A 37 8.23 -11.98 -20.42
N ASN A 38 7.75 -12.67 -21.45
CA ASN A 38 7.50 -12.11 -22.78
C ASN A 38 6.02 -12.23 -23.20
N LEU A 39 5.11 -12.33 -22.21
CA LEU A 39 3.67 -12.34 -22.47
C LEU A 39 3.20 -10.99 -22.99
N GLU A 40 2.57 -10.97 -24.16
CA GLU A 40 1.89 -9.79 -24.68
C GLU A 40 0.51 -9.61 -24.03
N ASN A 41 -0.28 -10.69 -23.92
CA ASN A 41 -1.64 -10.69 -23.37
C ASN A 41 -1.72 -11.25 -21.94
N GLY A 42 -0.86 -10.75 -21.05
CA GLY A 42 -0.75 -11.21 -19.65
C GLY A 42 -1.79 -10.63 -18.69
N TYR A 43 -2.62 -9.68 -19.12
CA TYR A 43 -3.48 -8.88 -18.25
C TYR A 43 -4.87 -8.65 -18.85
N HIS A 44 -5.88 -8.59 -17.99
CA HIS A 44 -7.23 -8.17 -18.31
C HIS A 44 -7.44 -6.72 -17.85
N LYS A 45 -7.83 -5.85 -18.78
CA LYS A 45 -8.14 -4.44 -18.49
C LYS A 45 -9.61 -4.27 -18.14
N PHE A 46 -9.90 -3.57 -17.05
CA PHE A 46 -11.26 -3.16 -16.70
C PHE A 46 -11.23 -1.88 -15.86
N SER A 47 -12.34 -1.15 -15.84
CA SER A 47 -12.44 0.11 -15.10
C SER A 47 -13.26 -0.04 -13.83
N LYS A 48 -12.85 0.63 -12.75
CA LYS A 48 -13.68 0.89 -11.56
C LYS A 48 -13.89 2.38 -11.36
N GLN A 49 -15.10 2.79 -10.98
CA GLN A 49 -15.33 4.18 -10.61
C GLN A 49 -14.52 4.57 -9.37
N LYS A 50 -13.88 5.74 -9.42
CA LYS A 50 -13.25 6.38 -8.26
C LYS A 50 -14.34 6.99 -7.37
N LYS A 51 -14.07 7.06 -6.06
CA LYS A 51 -14.99 7.66 -5.07
C LYS A 51 -15.31 9.14 -5.34
N ASN A 52 -14.42 9.85 -6.05
CA ASN A 52 -14.54 11.29 -6.31
C ASN A 52 -14.91 11.59 -7.78
N GLY A 53 -15.44 10.58 -8.51
CA GLY A 53 -15.67 10.68 -9.95
C GLY A 53 -14.47 10.25 -10.80
N GLY A 54 -14.74 9.87 -12.05
CA GLY A 54 -13.76 9.32 -12.99
C GLY A 54 -13.51 7.81 -12.83
N ASN A 55 -12.74 7.25 -13.76
CA ASN A 55 -12.42 5.81 -13.80
C ASN A 55 -10.98 5.54 -13.35
N ARG A 56 -10.79 4.43 -12.64
CA ARG A 56 -9.50 3.80 -12.36
C ARG A 56 -9.41 2.56 -13.24
N GLU A 57 -8.51 2.62 -14.21
CA GLU A 57 -8.14 1.44 -14.98
C GLU A 57 -7.39 0.45 -14.07
N ILE A 58 -7.78 -0.82 -14.15
CA ILE A 58 -7.18 -1.94 -13.44
C ILE A 58 -6.71 -2.94 -14.49
N ASN A 59 -5.45 -3.32 -14.37
CA ASN A 59 -4.77 -4.30 -15.18
C ASN A 59 -4.53 -5.54 -14.31
N ALA A 60 -5.48 -6.49 -14.33
CA ALA A 60 -5.39 -7.69 -13.51
C ALA A 60 -4.64 -8.81 -14.25
N PRO A 61 -3.59 -9.41 -13.66
CA PRO A 61 -2.84 -10.48 -14.30
C PRO A 61 -3.69 -11.75 -14.46
N ILE A 62 -3.49 -12.47 -15.57
CA ILE A 62 -4.05 -13.82 -15.78
C ILE A 62 -3.57 -14.78 -14.69
N ALA A 63 -4.31 -15.85 -14.41
CA ALA A 63 -4.02 -16.76 -13.30
C ALA A 63 -2.54 -17.25 -13.25
N PRO A 64 -1.91 -17.73 -14.35
CA PRO A 64 -0.53 -18.18 -14.31
C PRO A 64 0.48 -17.07 -13.94
N LEU A 65 0.22 -15.83 -14.39
CA LEU A 65 1.08 -14.68 -14.07
C LEU A 65 0.83 -14.22 -12.64
N LYS A 66 -0.44 -14.20 -12.21
CA LYS A 66 -0.86 -13.86 -10.86
C LYS A 66 -0.22 -14.79 -9.82
N ASP A 67 -0.10 -16.08 -10.10
CA ASP A 67 0.53 -17.05 -9.19
C ASP A 67 2.00 -16.73 -8.96
N VAL A 68 2.74 -16.48 -10.04
CA VAL A 68 4.15 -16.08 -9.97
C VAL A 68 4.32 -14.74 -9.26
N GLN A 69 3.51 -13.74 -9.61
CA GLN A 69 3.55 -12.43 -8.96
C GLN A 69 3.18 -12.51 -7.47
N SER A 70 2.20 -13.33 -7.09
CA SER A 70 1.81 -13.55 -5.69
C SER A 70 2.95 -14.21 -4.91
N ARG A 71 3.68 -15.13 -5.56
CA ARG A 71 4.84 -15.76 -4.97
C ARG A 71 5.99 -14.77 -4.76
N ILE A 72 6.28 -13.93 -5.76
CA ILE A 72 7.27 -12.85 -5.61
C ILE A 72 6.87 -11.93 -4.47
N ALA A 73 5.62 -11.47 -4.43
CA ALA A 73 5.09 -10.62 -3.37
C ALA A 73 5.26 -11.27 -1.98
N GLY A 74 4.85 -12.53 -1.83
CA GLY A 74 4.95 -13.24 -0.55
C GLY A 74 6.38 -13.50 -0.08
N LEU A 75 7.35 -13.55 -1.00
CA LEU A 75 8.77 -13.58 -0.66
C LEU A 75 9.25 -12.17 -0.26
N LEU A 76 8.97 -11.14 -1.06
CA LEU A 76 9.38 -9.77 -0.75
C LEU A 76 8.78 -9.22 0.55
N SER A 77 7.53 -9.57 0.87
CA SER A 77 6.86 -9.14 2.11
C SER A 77 7.45 -9.73 3.39
N ARG A 78 8.41 -10.67 3.29
CA ARG A 78 9.16 -11.20 4.44
C ARG A 78 10.40 -10.36 4.76
N ILE A 79 10.81 -9.47 3.86
CA ILE A 79 11.82 -8.46 4.18
C ILE A 79 11.24 -7.57 5.27
N ALA A 80 11.99 -7.39 6.37
CA ALA A 80 11.52 -6.59 7.51
C ALA A 80 11.15 -5.16 7.06
N PRO A 81 9.88 -4.74 7.23
CA PRO A 81 9.46 -3.39 6.84
C PRO A 81 9.84 -2.36 7.91
N PRO A 82 10.14 -1.11 7.54
CA PRO A 82 10.38 -0.05 8.52
C PRO A 82 9.08 0.30 9.25
N ASP A 83 9.15 0.84 10.47
CA ASP A 83 7.98 1.05 11.33
C ASP A 83 6.92 1.98 10.76
N TYR A 84 7.32 2.96 9.96
CA TYR A 84 6.39 3.89 9.31
C TYR A 84 5.55 3.25 8.19
N LEU A 85 5.90 2.08 7.65
CA LEU A 85 5.20 1.49 6.51
C LEU A 85 4.00 0.63 6.94
N PHE A 86 2.77 1.12 6.85
CA PHE A 86 1.57 0.38 7.27
C PHE A 86 0.95 -0.48 6.16
N ALA A 87 1.03 -0.07 4.90
CA ALA A 87 0.57 -0.89 3.77
C ALA A 87 1.68 -1.02 2.71
N PRO A 88 1.91 -2.24 2.18
CA PRO A 88 1.08 -3.44 2.26
C PRO A 88 1.54 -4.47 3.31
N VAL A 89 1.94 -4.03 4.50
CA VAL A 89 2.57 -4.89 5.50
C VAL A 89 1.54 -5.75 6.24
N ALA A 90 1.74 -7.07 6.25
CA ALA A 90 0.91 -7.99 7.02
C ALA A 90 1.00 -7.71 8.53
N GLY A 91 -0.15 -7.72 9.21
CA GLY A 91 -0.27 -7.39 10.64
C GLY A 91 -0.38 -5.91 10.94
N ARG A 92 -0.14 -5.02 9.97
CA ARG A 92 -0.43 -3.58 10.09
C ARG A 92 -1.77 -3.26 9.44
N SER A 93 -2.50 -2.30 10.01
CA SER A 93 -3.86 -1.97 9.59
C SER A 93 -4.03 -0.48 9.35
N TYR A 94 -5.06 -0.11 8.60
CA TYR A 94 -5.46 1.29 8.43
C TYR A 94 -5.87 1.96 9.75
N VAL A 95 -6.34 1.18 10.73
CA VAL A 95 -6.62 1.65 12.10
C VAL A 95 -5.32 1.94 12.83
N GLY A 96 -4.35 1.02 12.81
CA GLY A 96 -3.04 1.22 13.42
C GLY A 96 -2.29 2.42 12.80
N ASN A 97 -2.44 2.59 11.49
CA ASN A 97 -1.92 3.75 10.76
C ASN A 97 -2.47 5.07 11.32
N ALA A 98 -3.79 5.16 11.53
CA ALA A 98 -4.41 6.33 12.15
C ALA A 98 -4.01 6.47 13.63
N ALA A 99 -3.98 5.36 14.38
CA ALA A 99 -3.69 5.34 15.81
C ALA A 99 -2.28 5.86 16.15
N LEU A 100 -1.28 5.66 15.27
CA LEU A 100 0.07 6.22 15.44
C LEU A 100 0.06 7.74 15.72
N HIS A 101 -0.91 8.44 15.13
CA HIS A 101 -1.01 9.90 15.18
C HIS A 101 -1.88 10.41 16.35
N ILE A 102 -2.42 9.54 17.21
CA ILE A 102 -3.12 9.93 18.44
C ILE A 102 -2.24 10.89 19.27
N GLY A 103 -2.87 11.88 19.90
CA GLY A 103 -2.21 12.90 20.72
C GLY A 103 -1.46 13.98 19.92
N SER A 104 -1.38 13.89 18.59
CA SER A 104 -0.70 14.91 17.79
C SER A 104 -1.56 16.16 17.62
N ARG A 105 -0.97 17.34 17.86
CA ARG A 105 -1.65 18.63 17.69
C ARG A 105 -1.69 19.08 16.23
N SER A 106 -0.65 18.79 15.46
CA SER A 106 -0.57 19.12 14.04
C SER A 106 -0.42 17.85 13.21
N ILE A 107 -1.23 17.73 12.16
CA ILE A 107 -1.27 16.58 11.25
C ILE A 107 -1.27 17.13 9.81
N ARG A 108 -0.42 16.54 8.98
CA ARG A 108 -0.29 16.84 7.56
C ARG A 108 -0.44 15.56 6.75
N LEU A 109 -1.41 15.57 5.84
CA LEU A 109 -1.70 14.44 4.96
C LEU A 109 -1.31 14.82 3.54
N LEU A 110 -0.54 13.95 2.90
CA LEU A 110 -0.06 14.05 1.53
C LEU A 110 -0.39 12.75 0.79
N ASP A 111 -0.58 12.85 -0.52
CA ASP A 111 -0.88 11.72 -1.41
C ASP A 111 0.01 11.84 -2.64
N ILE A 112 0.65 10.74 -3.03
CA ILE A 112 1.49 10.70 -4.23
C ILE A 112 0.61 10.43 -5.45
N MET A 113 0.68 11.31 -6.46
CA MET A 113 -0.07 11.13 -7.70
C MET A 113 0.46 9.93 -8.48
N ASP A 114 -0.47 9.13 -8.99
CA ASP A 114 -0.21 8.02 -9.92
C ASP A 114 0.98 7.15 -9.49
N PHE A 115 1.02 6.77 -8.20
CA PHE A 115 2.18 6.12 -7.61
C PHE A 115 2.59 4.83 -8.35
N PHE A 116 1.64 3.95 -8.64
CA PHE A 116 1.93 2.71 -9.40
C PHE A 116 2.37 2.98 -10.84
N PRO A 117 1.65 3.78 -11.66
CA PRO A 117 2.14 4.17 -12.98
C PRO A 117 3.51 4.87 -12.97
N SER A 118 3.86 5.56 -11.89
CA SER A 118 5.19 6.18 -11.73
C SER A 118 6.29 5.17 -11.42
N CYS A 119 5.96 3.92 -11.04
CA CYS A 119 6.92 2.86 -10.81
C CYS A 119 7.27 2.16 -12.13
N THR A 120 8.29 2.66 -12.83
CA THR A 120 8.73 2.13 -14.12
C THR A 120 9.48 0.80 -14.01
N ILE A 121 9.59 0.08 -15.12
CA ILE A 121 10.41 -1.13 -15.25
C ILE A 121 11.87 -0.86 -14.86
N HIS A 122 12.40 0.32 -15.15
CA HIS A 122 13.77 0.70 -14.76
C HIS A 122 13.93 0.78 -13.24
N LYS A 123 12.91 1.24 -12.51
CA LYS A 123 12.93 1.25 -11.04
C LYS A 123 12.83 -0.16 -10.45
N ALA A 124 12.04 -1.04 -11.07
CA ALA A 124 12.01 -2.45 -10.70
C ALA A 124 13.36 -3.15 -10.95
N ILE A 125 13.99 -2.91 -12.13
CA ILE A 125 15.33 -3.39 -12.44
C ILE A 125 16.34 -2.85 -11.43
N TRP A 126 16.31 -1.56 -11.13
CA TRP A 126 17.18 -0.94 -10.13
C TRP A 126 17.04 -1.63 -8.78
N PHE A 127 15.82 -1.88 -8.30
CA PHE A 127 15.62 -2.58 -7.03
C PHE A 127 16.25 -3.98 -7.04
N PHE A 128 15.96 -4.80 -8.06
CA PHE A 128 16.52 -6.15 -8.14
C PHE A 128 18.04 -6.15 -8.34
N ARG A 129 18.61 -5.20 -9.10
CA ARG A 129 20.06 -5.12 -9.32
C ARG A 129 20.80 -4.56 -8.11
N THR A 130 20.31 -3.49 -7.52
CA THR A 130 21.04 -2.70 -6.51
C THR A 130 20.73 -3.16 -5.09
N ARG A 131 19.47 -3.49 -4.79
CA ARG A 131 19.07 -3.91 -3.43
C ARG A 131 19.10 -5.42 -3.25
N MET A 132 18.76 -6.19 -4.29
CA MET A 132 18.87 -7.66 -4.26
C MET A 132 20.18 -8.18 -4.85
N GLU A 133 21.04 -7.35 -5.43
CA GLU A 133 22.30 -7.79 -6.06
C GLU A 133 22.12 -8.91 -7.11
N CYS A 134 20.97 -8.94 -7.80
CA CYS A 134 20.73 -9.87 -8.90
C CYS A 134 21.59 -9.49 -10.13
N PRO A 135 22.11 -10.48 -10.88
CA PRO A 135 22.65 -10.24 -12.22
C PRO A 135 21.62 -9.57 -13.15
N ALA A 136 22.12 -8.83 -14.14
CA ALA A 136 21.28 -7.98 -14.99
C ALA A 136 20.18 -8.77 -15.73
N ASP A 137 20.48 -9.97 -16.22
CA ASP A 137 19.54 -10.83 -16.93
C ASP A 137 18.39 -11.33 -16.02
N VAL A 138 18.72 -11.72 -14.78
CA VAL A 138 17.74 -12.13 -13.75
C VAL A 138 16.86 -10.95 -13.35
N ALA A 139 17.46 -9.78 -13.12
CA ALA A 139 16.73 -8.57 -12.75
C ALA A 139 15.75 -8.11 -13.86
N VAL A 140 16.16 -8.18 -15.13
CA VAL A 140 15.30 -7.86 -16.28
C VAL A 140 14.13 -8.84 -16.39
N ILE A 141 14.35 -10.14 -16.21
CA ILE A 141 13.26 -11.14 -16.22
C ILE A 141 12.26 -10.87 -15.10
N LEU A 142 12.75 -10.62 -13.88
CA LEU A 142 11.89 -10.27 -12.75
C LEU A 142 11.09 -9.00 -13.02
N ALA A 143 11.73 -7.95 -13.53
CA ALA A 143 11.09 -6.69 -13.86
C ALA A 143 10.02 -6.85 -14.95
N LYS A 144 10.29 -7.63 -16.00
CA LYS A 144 9.30 -7.97 -17.04
C LYS A 144 8.08 -8.73 -16.48
N ILE A 145 8.29 -9.66 -15.55
CA ILE A 145 7.20 -10.42 -14.93
C ILE A 145 6.29 -9.53 -14.08
N VAL A 146 6.84 -8.52 -13.39
CA VAL A 146 6.09 -7.70 -12.42
C VAL A 146 5.55 -6.40 -13.01
N THR A 147 5.87 -6.08 -14.27
CA THR A 147 5.41 -4.88 -14.96
C THR A 147 4.46 -5.23 -16.11
N HIS A 148 3.71 -4.23 -16.54
CA HIS A 148 2.88 -4.24 -17.75
C HIS A 148 3.03 -2.86 -18.40
N GLU A 149 3.20 -2.81 -19.72
CA GLU A 149 3.39 -1.55 -20.46
C GLU A 149 4.47 -0.65 -19.84
N GLY A 150 5.55 -1.27 -19.32
CA GLY A 150 6.70 -0.58 -18.75
C GLY A 150 6.52 -0.06 -17.31
N VAL A 151 5.39 -0.30 -16.65
CA VAL A 151 5.10 0.20 -15.28
C VAL A 151 4.51 -0.89 -14.38
N LEU A 152 4.44 -0.66 -13.07
CA LEU A 152 3.74 -1.57 -12.15
C LEU A 152 2.22 -1.48 -12.36
N PRO A 153 1.53 -2.60 -12.70
CA PRO A 153 0.11 -2.58 -12.99
C PRO A 153 -0.74 -2.47 -11.71
N GLN A 154 -1.82 -1.69 -11.79
CA GLN A 154 -2.84 -1.67 -10.74
C GLN A 154 -3.65 -2.97 -10.81
N GLY A 155 -3.67 -3.77 -9.72
CA GLY A 155 -4.37 -5.05 -9.67
C GLY A 155 -3.45 -6.27 -9.59
N SER A 156 -2.15 -6.11 -9.82
CA SER A 156 -1.17 -7.15 -9.51
C SER A 156 -0.96 -7.30 -8.00
N PRO A 157 -0.84 -8.54 -7.49
CA PRO A 157 -0.50 -8.80 -6.09
C PRO A 157 0.93 -8.34 -5.71
N CYS A 158 1.81 -8.14 -6.69
CA CYS A 158 3.21 -7.76 -6.45
C CYS A 158 3.42 -6.25 -6.42
N SER A 159 2.60 -5.49 -7.16
CA SER A 159 2.72 -4.03 -7.26
C SER A 159 2.77 -3.30 -5.91
N PRO A 160 1.92 -3.60 -4.90
CA PRO A 160 1.94 -2.87 -3.64
C PRO A 160 3.29 -2.88 -2.93
N ILE A 161 3.93 -4.05 -2.83
CA ILE A 161 5.19 -4.18 -2.08
C ILE A 161 6.37 -3.69 -2.93
N LEU A 162 6.33 -3.92 -4.23
CA LEU A 162 7.36 -3.42 -5.15
C LEU A 162 7.34 -1.90 -5.30
N ALA A 163 6.19 -1.26 -5.27
CA ALA A 163 6.11 0.20 -5.37
C ALA A 163 6.86 0.87 -4.22
N TYR A 164 6.74 0.33 -2.99
CA TYR A 164 7.58 0.75 -1.86
C TYR A 164 9.07 0.54 -2.15
N PHE A 165 9.46 -0.69 -2.54
CA PHE A 165 10.87 -1.04 -2.74
C PHE A 165 11.56 -0.31 -3.90
N CYS A 166 10.82 0.01 -4.96
CA CYS A 166 11.29 0.81 -6.10
C CYS A 166 11.75 2.22 -5.69
N TYR A 167 11.23 2.72 -4.57
CA TYR A 167 11.47 4.07 -4.07
C TYR A 167 11.94 4.06 -2.61
N VAL A 168 12.59 2.97 -2.17
CA VAL A 168 13.06 2.85 -0.77
C VAL A 168 13.99 3.99 -0.35
N ASP A 169 14.78 4.54 -1.28
CA ASP A 169 15.69 5.67 -1.02
C ASP A 169 14.91 6.95 -0.72
N MET A 170 13.89 7.24 -1.53
CA MET A 170 12.96 8.35 -1.29
C MET A 170 12.31 8.22 0.08
N TRP A 171 11.79 7.04 0.42
CA TRP A 171 11.14 6.81 1.70
C TRP A 171 12.11 6.95 2.89
N THR A 172 13.36 6.53 2.71
CA THR A 172 14.42 6.66 3.72
C THR A 172 14.80 8.14 3.94
N GLU A 173 14.97 8.91 2.87
CA GLU A 173 15.20 10.36 2.94
C GLU A 173 14.04 11.08 3.65
N ILE A 174 12.79 10.77 3.26
CA ILE A 174 11.59 11.35 3.89
C ILE A 174 11.51 10.99 5.38
N SER A 175 11.71 9.72 5.73
CA SER A 175 11.72 9.28 7.13
C SER A 175 12.77 10.02 7.95
N THR A 176 13.97 10.21 7.40
CA THR A 176 15.05 10.96 8.05
C THR A 176 14.64 12.41 8.30
N LEU A 177 14.10 13.11 7.29
CA LEU A 177 13.62 14.49 7.42
C LEU A 177 12.54 14.63 8.51
N VAL A 178 11.59 13.70 8.56
CA VAL A 178 10.47 13.73 9.50
C VAL A 178 10.95 13.43 10.92
N ASN A 179 11.81 12.42 11.10
CA ASN A 179 12.36 12.05 12.40
C ASN A 179 13.27 13.15 12.97
N SER A 180 14.11 13.77 12.14
CA SER A 180 14.96 14.91 12.55
C SER A 180 14.15 16.13 12.99
N ALA A 181 12.90 16.26 12.53
CA ALA A 181 11.97 17.30 12.97
C ALA A 181 11.13 16.90 14.21
N GLY A 182 11.43 15.75 14.85
CA GLY A 182 10.67 15.24 15.99
C GLY A 182 9.22 14.86 15.66
N CYS A 183 8.92 14.62 14.39
CA CYS A 183 7.59 14.29 13.91
C CYS A 183 7.45 12.77 13.70
N LYS A 184 6.21 12.28 13.73
CA LYS A 184 5.83 10.90 13.41
C LYS A 184 5.52 10.79 11.93
N LEU A 185 5.94 9.68 11.31
CA LEU A 185 5.63 9.34 9.92
C LEU A 185 4.81 8.05 9.85
N SER A 186 3.78 8.04 9.02
CA SER A 186 3.19 6.80 8.51
C SER A 186 2.97 6.85 7.00
N VAL A 187 3.04 5.69 6.37
CA VAL A 187 2.82 5.49 4.94
C VAL A 187 1.83 4.35 4.75
N TYR A 188 0.75 4.62 4.03
CA TYR A 188 -0.27 3.65 3.68
C TYR A 188 -0.47 3.66 2.17
N ALA A 189 0.25 2.77 1.47
CA ALA A 189 0.32 2.77 0.01
C ALA A 189 0.82 4.11 -0.55
N ASP A 190 -0.05 4.89 -1.20
CA ASP A 190 0.21 6.22 -1.77
C ASP A 190 -0.02 7.38 -0.78
N ASP A 191 -0.72 7.12 0.33
CA ASP A 191 -0.98 8.09 1.39
C ASP A 191 0.21 8.19 2.35
N LEU A 192 0.60 9.42 2.68
CA LEU A 192 1.62 9.75 3.67
C LEU A 192 1.03 10.69 4.73
N THR A 193 1.18 10.33 6.00
CA THR A 193 0.74 11.14 7.13
C THR A 193 1.92 11.51 8.01
N ILE A 194 2.08 12.81 8.25
CA ILE A 194 3.08 13.36 9.18
C ILE A 194 2.37 14.05 10.32
N SER A 195 2.79 13.80 11.56
CA SER A 195 2.19 14.47 12.71
C SER A 195 3.18 14.79 13.82
N GLY A 196 2.80 15.70 14.71
CA GLY A 196 3.60 16.06 15.88
C GLY A 196 2.92 17.15 16.71
N ALA A 197 3.63 17.67 17.71
CA ALA A 197 3.21 18.88 18.42
C ALA A 197 3.17 20.08 17.46
N VAL A 198 4.19 20.19 16.60
CA VAL A 198 4.29 21.13 15.49
C VAL A 198 4.78 20.35 14.27
N VAL A 199 4.23 20.62 13.09
CA VAL A 199 4.73 20.09 11.81
C VAL A 199 5.28 21.28 11.01
N PRO A 200 6.61 21.47 10.93
CA PRO A 200 7.21 22.63 10.27
C PRO A 200 6.92 22.64 8.77
N GLU A 201 6.47 23.78 8.22
CA GLU A 201 6.20 23.92 6.78
C GLU A 201 7.48 23.74 5.93
N ALA A 202 8.64 24.17 6.44
CA ALA A 202 9.93 23.96 5.77
C ALA A 202 10.27 22.46 5.62
N MET A 203 9.94 21.63 6.61
CA MET A 203 10.11 20.18 6.52
C MET A 203 9.15 19.58 5.49
N ILE A 204 7.88 20.01 5.47
CA ILE A 204 6.90 19.57 4.46
C ILE A 204 7.36 19.95 3.05
N TRP A 205 7.93 21.13 2.86
CA TRP A 205 8.51 21.54 1.59
C TRP A 205 9.70 20.65 1.19
N SER A 206 10.59 20.31 2.14
CA SER A 206 11.70 19.37 1.91
C SER A 206 11.21 17.97 1.54
N VAL A 207 10.13 17.48 2.16
CA VAL A 207 9.48 16.21 1.79
C VAL A 207 8.96 16.28 0.36
N LYS A 208 8.24 17.34 -0.02
CA LYS A 208 7.74 17.55 -1.39
C LYS A 208 8.88 17.65 -2.41
N LYS A 209 9.97 18.33 -2.07
CA LYS A 209 11.17 18.43 -2.92
C LYS A 209 11.84 17.06 -3.09
N THR A 210 11.86 16.24 -2.05
CA THR A 210 12.38 14.87 -2.09
C THR A 210 11.53 14.00 -3.04
N MET A 211 10.20 14.05 -2.90
CA MET A 211 9.29 13.36 -3.84
C MET A 211 9.56 13.79 -5.29
N PHE A 212 9.70 15.10 -5.54
CA PHE A 212 9.98 15.64 -6.87
C PHE A 212 11.33 15.18 -7.45
N ARG A 213 12.40 15.20 -6.65
CA ARG A 213 13.73 14.70 -7.06
C ARG A 213 13.71 13.23 -7.47
N HIS A 214 12.85 12.43 -6.84
CA HIS A 214 12.67 11.01 -7.16
C HIS A 214 11.69 10.76 -8.32
N GLY A 215 11.13 11.82 -8.94
CA GLY A 215 10.25 11.73 -10.10
C GLY A 215 8.76 11.70 -9.77
N HIS A 216 8.37 11.97 -8.52
CA HIS A 216 6.98 11.97 -8.09
C HIS A 216 6.42 13.38 -7.92
N ARG A 217 5.11 13.50 -8.09
CA ARG A 217 4.35 14.70 -7.73
C ARG A 217 3.33 14.34 -6.66
N TYR A 218 2.97 15.32 -5.83
CA TYR A 218 1.93 15.15 -4.83
C TYR A 218 0.59 15.70 -5.33
N ALA A 219 -0.51 15.12 -4.86
CA ALA A 219 -1.86 15.53 -5.21
C ALA A 219 -2.27 16.76 -4.39
N ARG A 220 -2.03 17.97 -4.92
CA ARG A 220 -2.32 19.24 -4.22
C ARG A 220 -3.77 19.33 -3.70
N HIS A 221 -4.74 18.82 -4.44
CA HIS A 221 -6.16 18.82 -4.05
C HIS A 221 -6.50 17.83 -2.91
N LYS A 222 -5.60 16.87 -2.62
CA LYS A 222 -5.73 15.92 -1.51
C LYS A 222 -4.88 16.29 -0.30
N GLU A 223 -3.97 17.26 -0.44
CA GLU A 223 -3.19 17.75 0.68
C GLU A 223 -4.10 18.35 1.75
N ARG A 224 -3.90 17.95 3.01
CA ARG A 224 -4.70 18.44 4.13
C ARG A 224 -3.82 18.80 5.31
N SER A 225 -4.13 19.97 5.87
CA SER A 225 -3.58 20.46 7.15
C SER A 225 -4.64 20.44 8.23
N ARG A 226 -4.30 19.89 9.38
CA ARG A 226 -5.13 19.92 10.58
C ARG A 226 -4.26 20.35 11.75
N ARG A 227 -4.77 21.32 12.51
CA ARG A 227 -4.16 21.78 13.77
C ARG A 227 -5.26 21.89 14.82
N ASP A 228 -4.99 21.31 15.99
CA ASP A 228 -5.85 21.31 17.18
C ASP A 228 -7.31 20.93 16.87
N ARG A 229 -7.49 20.01 15.92
CA ARG A 229 -8.80 19.56 15.45
C ARG A 229 -8.74 18.13 14.92
N PRO A 230 -9.86 17.39 14.86
CA PRO A 230 -9.87 16.03 14.33
C PRO A 230 -9.33 15.93 12.90
N ALA A 231 -8.61 14.84 12.63
CA ALA A 231 -8.11 14.51 11.31
C ALA A 231 -8.66 13.16 10.85
N GLU A 232 -8.97 13.05 9.56
CA GLU A 232 -9.35 11.78 8.98
C GLU A 232 -8.13 11.16 8.29
N ILE A 233 -7.63 10.05 8.83
CA ILE A 233 -6.46 9.31 8.33
C ILE A 233 -6.95 7.94 7.88
N THR A 234 -6.76 7.61 6.60
CA THR A 234 -7.16 6.33 6.00
C THR A 234 -8.61 5.89 6.33
N GLY A 235 -9.52 6.86 6.42
CA GLY A 235 -10.95 6.62 6.72
C GLY A 235 -11.30 6.46 8.21
N VAL A 236 -10.36 6.74 9.11
CA VAL A 236 -10.55 6.74 10.58
C VAL A 236 -10.35 8.16 11.09
N ILE A 237 -11.20 8.61 12.03
CA ILE A 237 -11.06 9.93 12.64
C ILE A 237 -10.15 9.81 13.85
N VAL A 238 -9.04 10.54 13.86
CA VAL A 238 -8.19 10.76 15.03
C VAL A 238 -8.67 12.03 15.73
N ARG A 239 -9.04 11.92 17.02
CA ARG A 239 -9.49 13.05 17.85
C ARG A 239 -9.04 12.85 19.29
N GLY A 240 -8.32 13.82 19.83
CA GLY A 240 -7.86 13.78 21.22
C GLY A 240 -6.98 12.56 21.48
N ALA A 241 -7.34 11.78 22.49
CA ALA A 241 -6.63 10.57 22.91
C ALA A 241 -7.09 9.28 22.20
N GLY A 242 -7.85 9.37 21.10
CA GLY A 242 -8.35 8.16 20.44
C GLY A 242 -8.70 8.28 18.97
N VAL A 243 -9.15 7.14 18.44
CA VAL A 243 -9.69 6.94 17.11
C VAL A 243 -11.17 6.58 17.17
N VAL A 244 -11.94 7.13 16.23
CA VAL A 244 -13.37 6.85 16.06
C VAL A 244 -13.74 6.68 14.59
N VAL A 245 -14.87 6.02 14.34
CA VAL A 245 -15.41 5.92 12.98
C VAL A 245 -16.03 7.25 12.54
N PRO A 246 -15.90 7.63 11.25
CA PRO A 246 -16.59 8.80 10.72
C PRO A 246 -18.12 8.67 10.80
N ASN A 247 -18.84 9.77 11.07
CA ASN A 247 -20.30 9.79 11.16
C ASN A 247 -21.00 9.22 9.92
N ARG A 248 -20.43 9.40 8.72
CA ARG A 248 -20.95 8.80 7.49
C ARG A 248 -20.98 7.27 7.51
N GLN A 249 -20.10 6.60 8.26
CA GLN A 249 -20.15 5.15 8.43
C GLN A 249 -21.27 4.74 9.40
N LEU A 250 -21.48 5.52 10.46
CA LEU A 250 -22.61 5.33 11.39
C LEU A 250 -23.96 5.51 10.68
N LYS A 251 -24.07 6.56 9.85
CA LYS A 251 -25.26 6.79 9.02
C LYS A 251 -25.59 5.60 8.12
N LYS A 252 -24.60 5.03 7.45
CA LYS A 252 -24.79 3.83 6.60
C LYS A 252 -25.28 2.62 7.38
N ILE A 253 -24.83 2.45 8.63
CA ILE A 253 -25.32 1.36 9.48
C ILE A 253 -26.80 1.56 9.83
N LEU A 254 -27.19 2.79 10.17
CA LEU A 254 -28.59 3.13 10.42
C LEU A 254 -29.45 2.87 9.18
N GLU A 255 -28.99 3.32 8.01
CA GLU A 255 -29.68 3.09 6.73
C GLU A 255 -29.86 1.59 6.42
N VAL A 256 -28.84 0.77 6.66
CA VAL A 256 -28.92 -0.69 6.47
C VAL A 256 -29.88 -1.33 7.47
N ARG A 257 -29.89 -0.88 8.73
CA ARG A 257 -30.84 -1.36 9.76
C ARG A 257 -32.29 -1.06 9.37
N ASN A 258 -32.58 0.19 8.98
CA ASN A 258 -33.92 0.58 8.57
C ASN A 258 -34.39 -0.25 7.36
N ARG A 259 -33.51 -0.49 6.38
CA ARG A 259 -33.81 -1.36 5.23
C ARG A 259 -34.07 -2.80 5.65
N LEU A 260 -33.32 -3.32 6.61
CA LEU A 260 -33.48 -4.67 7.14
C LEU A 260 -34.85 -4.83 7.82
N GLU A 261 -35.24 -3.84 8.64
CA GLU A 261 -36.56 -3.81 9.32
C GLU A 261 -37.73 -3.75 8.34
N GLN A 262 -37.55 -3.10 7.19
CA GLN A 262 -38.56 -2.95 6.14
C GLN A 262 -38.57 -4.10 5.12
N SER A 263 -37.64 -5.06 5.22
CA SER A 263 -37.48 -6.14 4.24
C SER A 263 -38.24 -7.40 4.66
N ASN A 264 -39.05 -7.94 3.76
CA ASN A 264 -39.80 -9.20 3.98
C ASN A 264 -39.23 -10.41 3.22
N SER A 265 -38.28 -10.19 2.30
CA SER A 265 -37.64 -11.25 1.51
C SER A 265 -36.49 -11.90 2.29
N PRO A 266 -36.49 -13.24 2.52
CA PRO A 266 -35.42 -13.94 3.24
C PRO A 266 -34.03 -13.72 2.63
N GLU A 267 -33.92 -13.67 1.30
CA GLU A 267 -32.66 -13.43 0.60
C GLU A 267 -32.13 -12.01 0.85
N THR A 268 -33.02 -11.01 0.79
CA THR A 268 -32.68 -9.61 1.05
C THR A 268 -32.26 -9.41 2.51
N ILE A 269 -32.99 -10.03 3.44
CA ILE A 269 -32.66 -10.04 4.87
C ILE A 269 -31.28 -10.66 5.09
N GLY A 270 -30.98 -11.79 4.44
CA GLY A 270 -29.68 -12.45 4.52
C GLY A 270 -28.53 -11.56 4.05
N ALA A 271 -28.67 -10.92 2.89
CA ALA A 271 -27.68 -10.01 2.33
C ALA A 271 -27.46 -8.77 3.21
N LEU A 272 -28.53 -8.11 3.64
CA LEU A 272 -28.46 -6.93 4.52
C LEU A 272 -27.88 -7.28 5.89
N SER A 273 -28.19 -8.45 6.44
CA SER A 273 -27.61 -8.93 7.70
C SER A 273 -26.11 -9.17 7.57
N ALA A 274 -25.66 -9.75 6.45
CA ALA A 274 -24.22 -9.92 6.18
C ALA A 274 -23.51 -8.56 6.04
N GLU A 275 -24.12 -7.61 5.33
CA GLU A 275 -23.61 -6.25 5.21
C GLU A 275 -23.50 -5.56 6.59
N LEU A 276 -24.56 -5.63 7.40
CA LEU A 276 -24.61 -5.05 8.73
C LEU A 276 -23.52 -5.64 9.64
N ARG A 277 -23.37 -6.97 9.66
CA ARG A 277 -22.29 -7.64 10.41
C ARG A 277 -20.92 -7.14 9.98
N GLY A 278 -20.66 -7.02 8.68
CA GLY A 278 -19.39 -6.50 8.15
C GLY A 278 -19.11 -5.07 8.62
N ARG A 279 -20.12 -4.20 8.60
CA ARG A 279 -19.99 -2.81 9.08
C ARG A 279 -19.76 -2.73 10.60
N ILE A 280 -20.45 -3.55 11.38
CA ILE A 280 -20.25 -3.62 12.84
C ILE A 280 -18.84 -4.14 13.18
N ALA A 281 -18.37 -5.18 12.47
CA ALA A 281 -17.01 -5.69 12.63
C ALA A 281 -15.95 -4.60 12.33
N GLN A 282 -16.17 -3.79 11.30
CA GLN A 282 -15.32 -2.64 10.99
C GLN A 282 -15.25 -1.62 12.14
N ILE A 283 -16.39 -1.31 12.78
CA ILE A 283 -16.41 -0.45 13.98
C ILE A 283 -15.63 -1.10 15.12
N GLY A 284 -15.80 -2.41 15.32
CA GLY A 284 -15.06 -3.18 16.32
C GLY A 284 -13.55 -3.01 16.17
N GLN A 285 -13.04 -3.08 14.94
CA GLN A 285 -11.62 -2.86 14.64
C GLN A 285 -11.16 -1.45 15.01
N VAL A 286 -11.94 -0.42 14.66
CA VAL A 286 -11.59 0.97 14.99
C VAL A 286 -11.57 1.20 16.50
N ARG A 287 -12.57 0.67 17.23
CA ARG A 287 -12.62 0.75 18.69
C ARG A 287 -11.47 -0.01 19.36
N ALA A 288 -11.01 -1.11 18.78
CA ALA A 288 -9.83 -1.84 19.28
C ALA A 288 -8.55 -1.01 19.16
N GLY A 289 -8.47 -0.08 18.19
CA GLY A 289 -7.35 0.86 18.06
C GLY A 289 -7.18 1.84 19.23
N ASN A 290 -8.17 1.95 20.14
CA ASN A 290 -8.06 2.72 21.38
C ASN A 290 -7.48 1.92 22.55
N ARG A 291 -7.25 0.60 22.40
CA ARG A 291 -6.79 -0.29 23.48
C ARG A 291 -5.30 -0.61 23.40
N SER A 292 -4.57 0.11 22.56
CA SER A 292 -3.13 -0.04 22.40
C SER A 292 -2.42 0.94 23.35
N GLU A 293 -2.55 0.68 24.65
CA GLU A 293 -1.64 1.15 25.70
C GLU A 293 -0.86 -0.05 26.24
#